data_AF-A0A2E2MS53-F1
#
_entry.id   AF-A0A2E2MS53-F1
#
_cell.length_a   1.000
_cell.length_b   1.000
_cell.length_c   1.000
_cell.angle_alpha   90.00
_cell.angle_beta   90.00
_cell.angle_gamma   90.00
#
_symmetry.space_group_name_H-M   'P 1'
#
loop_
_entity.id
_entity.type
_entity.pdbx_description
1 polymer ?
#
loop_
_entity_poly.entity_id
_entity_poly.type
_entity_poly.pdbx_seq_one_letter_code
_entity_poly.pdbx_strand_id
1 'polypeptide(L)'
;MPSVTPPTYRRSAAAVLALMLAAVPVTTAQAQSTSPDPDALLEEGTKKILRAFELFILTIPQYEMPEVLPNGDIIIRRKNPPGGEHKDGPDSNPPPVAGEKT
;
A
#
# COMPACT_ATOMS: atom_id res chain seq x y z
N MET A 1 -20.75 -81.80 -4.69
CA MET A 1 -20.62 -80.90 -3.52
C MET A 1 -21.08 -79.51 -3.91
N PRO A 2 -22.05 -78.89 -3.22
CA PRO A 2 -22.39 -77.48 -3.39
C PRO A 2 -21.47 -76.61 -2.53
N SER A 3 -20.78 -75.61 -3.11
CA SER A 3 -20.12 -74.57 -2.34
C SER A 3 -21.08 -73.40 -2.10
N VAL A 4 -21.51 -73.25 -0.85
CA VAL A 4 -22.26 -72.08 -0.36
C VAL A 4 -21.24 -71.02 0.06
N THR A 5 -21.38 -69.78 -0.41
CA THR A 5 -20.57 -68.64 0.04
C THR A 5 -21.48 -67.54 0.63
N PRO A 6 -21.26 -67.06 1.88
CA PRO A 6 -22.06 -66.01 2.54
C PRO A 6 -21.54 -64.57 2.24
N PRO A 7 -22.26 -63.51 2.67
CA PRO A 7 -22.50 -62.31 1.87
C PRO A 7 -21.46 -61.18 2.02
N THR A 8 -21.39 -60.36 0.97
CA THR A 8 -20.52 -59.19 0.86
C THR A 8 -21.15 -57.94 1.51
N TYR A 9 -20.71 -57.61 2.73
CA TYR A 9 -21.11 -56.41 3.50
C TYR A 9 -20.60 -55.07 2.94
N ARG A 10 -20.11 -55.02 1.70
CA ARG A 10 -19.41 -53.85 1.14
C ARG A 10 -20.33 -52.80 0.51
N ARG A 11 -21.65 -53.07 0.43
CA ARG A 11 -22.61 -52.17 -0.24
C ARG A 11 -23.30 -51.17 0.69
N SER A 12 -23.18 -51.33 2.01
CA SER A 12 -23.94 -50.54 3.00
C SER A 12 -23.35 -49.16 3.29
N ALA A 13 -22.06 -48.93 3.02
CA ALA A 13 -21.39 -47.67 3.37
C ALA A 13 -21.73 -46.51 2.42
N ALA A 14 -22.02 -46.80 1.14
CA ALA A 14 -22.27 -45.76 0.14
C ALA A 14 -23.66 -45.11 0.28
N ALA A 15 -24.65 -45.83 0.80
CA ALA A 15 -26.02 -45.33 0.93
C ALA A 15 -26.18 -44.27 2.05
N VAL A 16 -25.38 -44.36 3.12
CA VAL A 16 -25.44 -43.41 4.25
C VAL A 16 -24.83 -42.05 3.87
N LEU A 17 -23.78 -42.04 3.05
CA LEU A 17 -23.14 -40.80 2.59
C LEU A 17 -24.03 -40.00 1.63
N ALA A 18 -24.76 -40.69 0.74
CA ALA A 18 -25.70 -40.04 -0.18
C ALA A 18 -26.91 -39.43 0.54
N LEU A 19 -27.37 -40.03 1.65
CA LEU A 19 -28.47 -39.50 2.44
C LEU A 19 -28.08 -38.24 3.24
N MET A 20 -26.82 -38.11 3.64
CA MET A 20 -26.31 -36.94 4.38
C MET A 20 -26.09 -35.70 3.51
N LEU A 21 -25.96 -35.84 2.18
CA LEU A 21 -25.84 -34.68 1.27
C LEU A 21 -27.20 -34.02 0.95
N ALA A 22 -28.32 -34.72 1.16
CA ALA A 22 -29.65 -34.21 0.82
C ALA A 22 -30.26 -33.28 1.88
N ALA A 23 -29.62 -33.15 3.06
CA ALA A 23 -30.14 -32.41 4.21
C ALA A 23 -29.46 -31.05 4.44
N VAL A 24 -28.66 -30.55 3.49
CA VAL A 24 -28.08 -29.20 3.61
C VAL A 24 -29.12 -28.20 3.11
N PRO A 25 -29.64 -27.29 3.96
CA PRO A 25 -30.47 -26.20 3.46
C PRO A 25 -29.61 -25.36 2.51
N VAL A 26 -30.00 -25.34 1.23
CA VAL A 26 -29.43 -24.43 0.25
C VAL A 26 -29.91 -23.03 0.63
N THR A 27 -29.16 -22.37 1.51
CA THR A 27 -29.26 -20.93 1.68
C THR A 27 -28.91 -20.31 0.34
N THR A 28 -29.92 -19.75 -0.33
CA THR A 28 -29.70 -18.88 -1.47
C THR A 28 -29.05 -17.62 -0.93
N ALA A 29 -27.76 -17.45 -1.19
CA ALA A 29 -27.09 -16.17 -0.97
C ALA A 29 -27.71 -15.16 -1.94
N GLN A 30 -28.71 -14.39 -1.48
CA GLN A 30 -29.15 -13.22 -2.20
C GLN A 30 -27.99 -12.22 -2.19
N ALA A 31 -27.36 -12.03 -3.34
CA ALA A 31 -26.48 -10.89 -3.56
C ALA A 31 -27.33 -9.63 -3.34
N GLN A 32 -27.09 -8.90 -2.25
CA GLN A 32 -27.71 -7.61 -1.99
C GLN A 32 -27.21 -6.63 -3.04
N SER A 33 -27.92 -6.52 -4.15
CA SER A 33 -27.73 -5.48 -5.16
C SER A 33 -28.32 -4.16 -4.67
N THR A 34 -27.75 -3.61 -3.60
CA THR A 34 -27.82 -2.17 -3.36
C THR A 34 -26.77 -1.57 -4.27
N SER A 35 -27.15 -1.30 -5.53
CA SER A 35 -26.33 -0.48 -6.40
C SER A 35 -26.21 0.90 -5.75
N PRO A 36 -25.01 1.38 -5.41
CA PRO A 36 -24.85 2.71 -4.85
C PRO A 36 -25.38 3.75 -5.84
N ASP A 37 -25.98 4.82 -5.31
CA ASP A 37 -26.42 5.96 -6.11
C ASP A 37 -25.24 6.51 -6.94
N PRO A 38 -25.35 6.59 -8.27
CA PRO A 38 -24.26 7.07 -9.12
C PRO A 38 -23.76 8.46 -8.72
N ASP A 39 -24.65 9.35 -8.26
CA ASP A 39 -24.26 10.70 -7.86
C ASP A 39 -23.38 10.68 -6.59
N ALA A 40 -23.71 9.80 -5.64
CA ALA A 40 -22.91 9.60 -4.44
C ALA A 40 -21.52 9.03 -4.76
N LEU A 41 -21.41 8.13 -5.75
CA LEU A 41 -20.12 7.59 -6.20
C LEU A 41 -19.25 8.66 -6.87
N LEU A 42 -19.86 9.56 -7.64
CA LEU A 42 -19.16 10.68 -8.26
C LEU A 42 -18.66 11.68 -7.22
N GLU A 43 -19.47 12.01 -6.22
CA GLU A 43 -19.06 12.88 -5.11
C GLU A 43 -17.88 12.27 -4.32
N GLU A 44 -17.98 10.99 -3.96
CA GLU A 44 -16.91 10.32 -3.22
C GLU A 44 -15.62 10.24 -4.05
N GLY A 45 -15.73 9.93 -5.34
CA GLY A 45 -14.60 9.89 -6.27
C GLY A 45 -13.89 11.24 -6.39
N THR A 46 -14.65 12.32 -6.60
CA THR A 46 -14.08 13.68 -6.72
C THR A 46 -13.42 14.12 -5.41
N LYS A 47 -14.02 13.83 -4.25
CA LYS A 47 -13.42 14.12 -2.94
C LYS A 47 -12.08 13.40 -2.74
N LYS A 48 -11.96 12.15 -3.15
CA LYS A 48 -10.70 11.40 -3.10
C LYS A 48 -9.64 12.00 -4.01
N ILE A 49 -10.01 12.42 -5.21
CA ILE A 49 -9.10 13.07 -6.16
C ILE A 49 -8.57 14.40 -5.61
N LEU A 50 -9.46 15.26 -5.11
CA LEU A 50 -9.07 16.54 -4.51
C LEU A 50 -8.14 16.33 -3.32
N ARG A 51 -8.42 15.35 -2.46
CA ARG A 51 -7.56 15.02 -1.32
C ARG A 51 -6.18 14.52 -1.76
N ALA A 52 -6.12 13.68 -2.78
CA ALA A 52 -4.85 13.23 -3.34
C ALA A 52 -4.05 14.39 -3.96
N PHE A 53 -4.74 15.34 -4.61
CA PHE A 53 -4.13 16.53 -5.18
C PHE A 53 -3.57 17.47 -4.12
N GLU A 54 -4.29 17.67 -3.00
CA GLU A 54 -3.77 18.41 -1.84
C GLU A 54 -2.46 17.79 -1.31
N LEU A 55 -2.44 16.46 -1.13
CA LEU A 55 -1.25 15.74 -0.68
C LEU A 55 -0.09 15.88 -1.67
N PHE A 56 -0.38 15.82 -2.98
CA PHE A 56 0.61 16.04 -4.02
C PHE A 56 1.23 17.44 -3.96
N ILE A 57 0.41 18.49 -3.80
CA ILE A 57 0.92 19.88 -3.70
C ILE A 57 1.89 20.02 -2.52
N LEU A 58 1.61 19.36 -1.39
CA LEU A 58 2.49 19.39 -0.21
C LEU A 58 3.87 18.77 -0.48
N THR A 59 4.01 17.92 -1.50
CA THR A 59 5.31 17.34 -1.88
C THR A 59 6.18 18.29 -2.70
N ILE A 60 5.61 19.38 -3.23
CA ILE A 60 6.35 20.32 -4.07
C ILE A 60 7.34 21.11 -3.20
N PRO A 61 8.65 21.08 -3.52
CA PRO A 61 9.65 21.81 -2.75
C PRO A 61 9.45 23.32 -2.89
N GLN A 62 9.52 24.02 -1.77
CA GLN A 62 9.47 25.48 -1.72
C GLN A 62 10.89 26.04 -1.74
N TYR A 63 11.14 27.04 -2.58
CA TYR A 63 12.44 27.69 -2.74
C TYR A 63 12.38 29.18 -2.39
N GLU A 64 13.52 29.73 -1.97
CA GLU A 64 13.72 31.16 -1.71
C GLU A 64 14.09 31.93 -2.98
N MET A 65 14.18 33.25 -2.87
CA MET A 65 14.62 34.11 -3.97
C MET A 65 16.06 33.76 -4.39
N PRO A 66 16.37 33.69 -5.70
CA PRO A 66 17.72 33.42 -6.16
C PRO A 66 18.70 34.52 -5.75
N GLU A 67 19.91 34.12 -5.35
CA GLU A 67 21.02 35.02 -5.05
C GLU A 67 22.15 34.81 -6.05
N VAL A 68 22.67 35.91 -6.60
CA VAL A 68 23.81 35.88 -7.52
C VAL A 68 25.09 36.10 -6.72
N LEU A 69 26.03 35.17 -6.84
CA LEU A 69 27.32 35.24 -6.15
C LEU A 69 28.33 36.12 -6.90
N PRO A 70 29.41 36.59 -6.24
CA PRO A 70 30.44 37.41 -6.87
C PRO A 70 31.18 36.74 -8.04
N ASN A 71 31.18 35.41 -8.09
CA ASN A 71 31.75 34.63 -9.21
C ASN A 71 30.78 34.49 -10.40
N GLY A 72 29.53 34.93 -10.26
CA GLY A 72 28.49 34.84 -11.29
C GLY A 72 27.54 33.64 -11.16
N ASP A 73 27.73 32.76 -10.18
CA ASP A 73 26.83 31.62 -9.95
C ASP A 73 25.52 32.06 -9.28
N ILE A 74 24.48 31.21 -9.39
CA ILE A 74 23.17 31.45 -8.77
C ILE A 74 22.85 30.33 -7.77
N ILE A 75 22.53 30.71 -6.53
CA ILE A 75 22.04 29.79 -5.50
C ILE A 75 20.53 29.94 -5.33
N ILE A 76 19.82 28.81 -5.31
CA ILE A 76 18.39 28.72 -4.99
C ILE A 76 18.20 27.79 -3.79
N ARG A 77 17.94 28.36 -2.62
CA ARG A 77 17.84 27.61 -1.34
C ARG A 77 16.42 27.05 -1.16
N ARG A 78 16.31 25.83 -0.61
CA ARG A 78 15.01 25.26 -0.22
C ARG A 78 14.56 25.87 1.11
N LYS A 79 13.34 26.39 1.16
CA LYS A 79 12.75 26.96 2.38
C LYS A 79 12.60 25.91 3.49
N ASN A 80 12.21 24.69 3.11
CA ASN A 80 12.04 23.55 4.02
C ASN A 80 12.81 22.33 3.48
N PRO A 81 14.09 22.13 3.85
CA PRO A 81 14.86 20.96 3.43
C PRO A 81 14.35 19.68 4.13
N PRO A 82 14.23 18.54 3.43
CA PRO A 82 13.90 17.28 4.07
C PRO A 82 15.08 16.83 4.95
N GLY A 83 14.81 16.53 6.24
CA GLY A 83 15.81 15.93 7.14
C GLY A 83 16.35 16.81 8.27
N GLY A 84 15.78 17.99 8.52
CA GLY A 84 16.29 18.89 9.56
C GLY A 84 17.61 19.54 9.14
N GLU A 85 17.91 20.69 9.73
CA GLU A 85 18.99 21.60 9.39
C GLU A 85 20.30 20.91 8.97
N HIS A 86 20.61 20.89 7.66
CA HIS A 86 21.98 20.73 7.19
C HIS A 86 22.73 22.01 7.55
N LYS A 87 23.37 22.01 8.72
CA LYS A 87 24.41 22.98 9.08
C LYS A 87 25.68 22.67 8.27
N ASP A 88 25.68 22.97 6.98
CA ASP A 88 26.88 22.87 6.16
C ASP A 88 27.06 24.15 5.35
N GLY A 89 27.66 25.15 6.00
CA GLY A 89 28.58 26.04 5.29
C GLY A 89 29.92 25.30 5.07
N PRO A 90 30.72 25.66 4.06
CA PRO A 90 31.86 24.87 3.59
C PRO A 90 33.11 25.00 4.49
N ASP A 91 32.99 24.77 5.80
CA ASP A 91 34.13 24.87 6.73
C ASP A 91 33.96 24.06 8.03
N SER A 92 33.31 22.89 7.98
CA SER A 92 33.15 22.00 9.16
C SER A 92 34.23 20.92 9.29
N ASN A 93 35.24 20.90 8.42
CA ASN A 93 36.46 20.11 8.65
C ASN A 93 37.60 21.05 9.06
N PRO A 94 38.09 21.01 10.31
CA PRO A 94 39.34 21.69 10.62
C PRO A 94 40.44 21.12 9.70
N PRO A 95 41.31 21.97 9.11
CA PRO A 95 42.35 21.50 8.22
C PRO A 95 43.23 20.48 8.94
N PRO A 96 43.70 19.41 8.25
CA PRO A 96 44.60 18.45 8.85
C PRO A 96 45.86 19.21 9.27
N VAL A 97 46.17 19.16 10.57
CA VAL A 97 47.37 19.77 11.14
C VAL A 97 48.57 19.21 10.39
N ALA A 98 49.20 20.07 9.59
CA ALA A 98 50.39 19.73 8.84
C ALA A 98 51.52 19.45 9.83
N GLY A 99 51.86 18.16 9.94
CA GLY A 99 53.12 17.62 10.45
C GLY A 99 53.87 18.42 11.50
N GLU A 100 53.72 18.03 12.77
CA GLU A 100 54.81 18.20 13.73
C GLU A 100 55.99 17.33 13.27
N LYS A 101 56.92 17.96 12.56
CA LYS A 101 58.31 17.51 12.49
C LYS A 101 59.01 18.03 13.75
N THR A 102 59.27 17.13 14.70
CA THR A 102 60.42 17.18 15.60
C THR A 102 60.84 15.77 15.96
#